data_AF-A0A378N6J7-F1
#
_entry.id   AF-A0A378N6J7-F1
#
_cell.length_a   1.000
_cell.length_b   1.000
_cell.length_c   1.000
_cell.angle_alpha   90.00
_cell.angle_beta   90.00
_cell.angle_gamma   90.00
#
_symmetry.space_group_name_H-M   'P 1'
#
loop_
_entity.id
_entity.type
_entity.pdbx_description
1 polymer ?
#
loop_
_entity_poly.entity_id
_entity_poly.type
_entity_poly.pdbx_seq_one_letter_code
_entity_poly.pdbx_strand_id
1 'polypeptide(L)'
;MPVRKPKFTVDFKVPELSEFQALLDEQPRGISTTMAFSRVLNTLLKDKNIGQQIVPIIADEARTFGMEGLFRQIGIYNPHGQNYVPSDRDLVAYYREAKDGQVLQEGINELGATASWVAAATSYSVSNLPMIPFFIYYSMFGFQRVGDMMWLAGDQLARGFMIGGTSGRTTLNGEGLQHEDGHSHIQAGVIPNCVTYDPALPLRLRLLFKTYSSYVW
;
A
#
# COMPACT_ATOMS: atom_id res chain seq x y z
N MET A 1 -9.61 -31.39 11.03
CA MET A 1 -9.07 -30.86 9.76
C MET A 1 -9.14 -29.34 9.80
N PRO A 2 -8.16 -28.61 9.22
CA PRO A 2 -8.24 -27.16 9.09
C PRO A 2 -9.44 -26.74 8.23
N VAL A 3 -10.05 -25.59 8.53
CA VAL A 3 -11.23 -25.05 7.84
C VAL A 3 -10.97 -23.60 7.44
N ARG A 4 -11.36 -23.22 6.21
CA ARG A 4 -11.19 -21.87 5.65
C ARG A 4 -12.55 -21.26 5.31
N LYS A 5 -12.75 -19.97 5.61
CA LYS A 5 -13.91 -19.21 5.15
C LYS A 5 -13.59 -18.50 3.84
N PRO A 6 -14.21 -18.86 2.70
CA PRO A 6 -13.83 -18.27 1.42
C PRO A 6 -14.16 -16.79 1.26
N LYS A 7 -15.13 -16.30 2.05
CA LYS A 7 -15.61 -14.91 2.04
C LYS A 7 -15.84 -14.44 3.47
N PHE A 8 -15.72 -13.13 3.66
CA PHE A 8 -16.15 -12.48 4.90
C PHE A 8 -17.69 -12.33 4.93
N THR A 9 -18.26 -12.16 6.11
CA THR A 9 -19.72 -12.02 6.31
C THR A 9 -20.16 -10.65 6.80
N VAL A 10 -19.20 -9.76 7.08
CA VAL A 10 -19.48 -8.40 7.58
C VAL A 10 -19.93 -7.50 6.43
N ASP A 11 -20.83 -6.57 6.72
CA ASP A 11 -21.15 -5.48 5.78
C ASP A 11 -19.95 -4.55 5.65
N PHE A 12 -19.54 -4.24 4.42
CA PHE A 12 -18.25 -3.58 4.16
C PHE A 12 -18.39 -2.49 3.10
N LYS A 13 -18.91 -1.32 3.48
CA LYS A 13 -19.23 -0.27 2.51
C LYS A 13 -17.99 0.46 2.02
N VAL A 14 -17.70 0.34 0.73
CA VAL A 14 -16.58 1.04 0.09
C VAL A 14 -16.99 2.43 -0.41
N PRO A 15 -16.05 3.39 -0.45
CA PRO A 15 -16.31 4.70 -1.04
C PRO A 15 -16.69 4.61 -2.51
N GLU A 16 -17.65 5.46 -2.90
CA GLU A 16 -18.02 5.63 -4.30
C GLU A 16 -16.91 6.34 -5.08
N LEU A 17 -16.89 6.15 -6.39
CA LEU A 17 -15.88 6.80 -7.25
C LEU A 17 -15.92 8.33 -7.16
N SER A 18 -17.10 8.90 -6.91
CA SER A 18 -17.29 10.35 -6.75
C SER A 18 -16.50 10.95 -5.59
N GLU A 19 -16.18 10.16 -4.55
CA GLU A 19 -15.34 10.59 -3.43
C GLU A 19 -13.90 10.93 -3.86
N PHE A 20 -13.50 10.51 -5.07
CA PHE A 20 -12.18 10.76 -5.66
C PHE A 20 -12.22 11.80 -6.79
N GLN A 21 -13.33 12.52 -6.97
CA GLN A 21 -13.53 13.44 -8.11
C GLN A 21 -12.37 14.44 -8.29
N ALA A 22 -11.85 15.00 -7.19
CA ALA A 22 -10.72 15.94 -7.22
C ALA A 22 -9.43 15.35 -7.84
N LEU A 23 -9.29 14.03 -7.89
CA LEU A 23 -8.19 13.33 -8.58
C LEU A 23 -8.54 12.95 -10.02
N LEU A 24 -9.84 12.85 -10.33
CA LEU A 24 -10.33 12.56 -11.67
C LEU A 24 -10.32 13.82 -12.55
N ASP A 25 -10.46 14.99 -11.93
CA ASP A 25 -10.37 16.28 -12.60
C ASP A 25 -8.92 16.60 -13.01
N GLU A 26 -8.79 17.52 -13.97
CA GLU A 26 -7.49 18.03 -14.40
C GLU A 26 -6.74 18.65 -13.22
N GLN A 27 -5.49 18.28 -13.07
CA GLN A 27 -4.68 18.76 -11.95
C GLN A 27 -4.07 20.13 -12.30
N PRO A 28 -4.20 21.14 -11.43
CA PRO A 28 -3.72 22.50 -11.72
C PRO A 28 -2.19 22.59 -11.82
N ARG A 29 -1.48 21.58 -11.32
CA ARG A 29 -0.04 21.38 -11.47
C ARG A 29 0.21 19.91 -11.78
N GLY A 30 1.28 19.64 -12.52
CA GLY A 30 1.73 18.26 -12.76
C GLY A 30 2.03 17.57 -11.43
N ILE A 31 1.45 16.39 -11.24
CA ILE A 31 1.73 15.52 -10.09
C ILE A 31 2.18 14.15 -10.58
N SER A 32 3.08 13.51 -9.84
CA SER A 32 3.42 12.10 -10.05
C SER A 32 2.25 11.19 -9.68
N THR A 33 2.28 9.98 -10.21
CA THR A 33 1.32 8.93 -9.87
C THR A 33 1.43 8.50 -8.41
N THR A 34 2.63 8.57 -7.80
CA THR A 34 2.84 8.36 -6.35
C THR A 34 2.13 9.44 -5.51
N MET A 35 2.22 10.72 -5.91
CA MET A 35 1.48 11.79 -5.22
C MET A 35 -0.03 11.61 -5.36
N ALA A 36 -0.50 11.18 -6.54
CA ALA A 36 -1.91 10.86 -6.74
C ALA A 36 -2.36 9.66 -5.90
N PHE A 37 -1.53 8.61 -5.77
CA PHE A 37 -1.77 7.49 -4.87
C PHE A 37 -1.85 7.91 -3.40
N SER A 38 -0.93 8.74 -2.91
CA SER A 38 -0.98 9.27 -1.54
C SER A 38 -2.30 10.02 -1.26
N ARG A 39 -2.82 10.76 -2.25
CA ARG A 39 -4.14 11.40 -2.14
C ARG A 39 -5.29 10.39 -2.11
N VAL A 40 -5.25 9.33 -2.92
CA VAL A 40 -6.22 8.22 -2.85
C VAL A 40 -6.22 7.61 -1.44
N LEU A 41 -5.04 7.28 -0.93
CA LEU A 41 -4.89 6.67 0.39
C LEU A 41 -5.44 7.58 1.49
N ASN A 42 -5.19 8.89 1.40
CA ASN A 42 -5.74 9.88 2.33
C ASN A 42 -7.27 9.96 2.31
N THR A 43 -7.90 9.86 1.14
CA THR A 43 -9.37 9.78 1.04
C THR A 43 -9.89 8.50 1.70
N LEU A 44 -9.26 7.35 1.44
CA LEU A 44 -9.63 6.07 2.04
C LEU A 44 -9.48 6.08 3.57
N LEU A 45 -8.40 6.64 4.09
CA LEU A 45 -8.15 6.75 5.54
C LEU A 45 -9.16 7.66 6.27
N LYS A 46 -9.76 8.61 5.55
CA LYS A 46 -10.78 9.51 6.10
C LYS A 46 -12.20 8.94 5.99
N ASP A 47 -12.39 7.85 5.23
CA ASP A 47 -13.68 7.20 5.10
C ASP A 47 -14.11 6.58 6.44
N LYS A 48 -15.35 6.83 6.84
CA LYS A 48 -15.87 6.39 8.15
C LYS A 48 -16.16 4.89 8.22
N ASN A 49 -16.32 4.22 7.07
CA ASN A 49 -16.69 2.81 7.00
C ASN A 49 -15.46 1.91 6.92
N ILE A 50 -14.44 2.32 6.16
CA ILE A 50 -13.24 1.49 5.89
C ILE A 50 -11.93 2.09 6.40
N GLY A 51 -11.94 3.34 6.89
CA GLY A 51 -10.71 4.05 7.24
C GLY A 51 -9.85 3.32 8.26
N GLN A 52 -10.45 2.58 9.20
CA GLN A 52 -9.76 1.77 10.21
C GLN A 52 -9.21 0.45 9.66
N GLN A 53 -9.72 -0.01 8.51
CA GLN A 53 -9.35 -1.26 7.86
C GLN A 53 -8.26 -1.06 6.80
N ILE A 54 -7.93 0.18 6.46
CA ILE A 54 -6.77 0.49 5.63
C ILE A 54 -5.49 0.17 6.41
N VAL A 55 -4.56 -0.57 5.81
CA VAL A 55 -3.26 -0.88 6.44
C VAL A 55 -2.15 -0.35 5.57
N PRO A 56 -1.67 0.88 5.79
CA PRO A 56 -0.48 1.40 5.11
C PRO A 56 0.76 0.68 5.63
N ILE A 57 1.56 0.12 4.73
CA ILE A 57 2.78 -0.61 5.04
C ILE A 57 3.94 0.04 4.28
N ILE A 58 5.04 0.26 4.97
CA ILE A 58 6.25 0.90 4.42
C ILE A 58 7.47 0.09 4.89
N ALA A 59 8.46 -0.03 4.00
CA ALA A 59 9.78 -0.54 4.31
C ALA A 59 10.79 0.62 4.33
N ASP A 60 10.92 1.28 5.49
CA ASP A 60 11.79 2.43 5.79
C ASP A 60 11.41 3.75 5.08
N GLU A 61 11.43 3.76 3.75
CA GLU A 61 11.55 4.92 2.86
C GLU A 61 10.26 5.76 2.67
N ALA A 62 9.58 6.14 3.75
CA ALA A 62 8.32 6.88 3.69
C ALA A 62 8.43 8.26 3.04
N ARG A 63 9.53 8.98 3.29
CA ARG A 63 9.74 10.34 2.74
C ARG A 63 9.91 10.32 1.23
N THR A 64 10.58 9.30 0.70
CA THR A 64 10.76 9.09 -0.74
C THR A 64 9.42 9.01 -1.47
N PHE A 65 8.39 8.46 -0.82
CA PHE A 65 7.05 8.31 -1.39
C PHE A 65 6.08 9.45 -1.02
N GLY A 66 6.51 10.46 -0.27
CA GLY A 66 5.64 11.53 0.22
C GLY A 66 4.59 11.04 1.23
N MET A 67 4.95 10.06 2.05
CA MET A 67 4.06 9.42 3.04
C MET A 67 4.27 9.94 4.46
N GLU A 68 5.21 10.84 4.70
CA GLU A 68 5.53 11.41 6.01
C GLU A 68 4.34 12.13 6.65
N GLY A 69 3.42 12.68 5.85
CA GLY A 69 2.18 13.27 6.33
C GLY A 69 1.27 12.27 7.06
N LEU A 70 1.36 10.97 6.72
CA LEU A 70 0.56 9.92 7.35
C LEU A 70 0.99 9.68 8.80
N PHE A 71 2.28 9.78 9.11
CA PHE A 71 2.79 9.52 10.46
C PHE A 71 2.15 10.44 11.49
N ARG A 72 2.00 11.73 11.16
CA ARG A 72 1.30 12.67 12.02
C ARG A 72 -0.20 12.41 12.10
N GLN A 73 -0.82 11.99 11.00
CA GLN A 73 -2.27 11.81 10.95
C GLN A 73 -2.71 10.54 11.70
N ILE A 74 -2.15 9.40 11.33
CA ILE A 74 -2.60 8.06 11.76
C ILE A 74 -1.56 7.30 12.60
N GLY A 75 -0.35 7.84 12.77
CA GLY A 75 0.68 7.25 13.63
C GLY A 75 1.32 5.99 13.04
N ILE A 76 2.53 5.71 13.52
CA ILE A 76 3.24 4.45 13.27
C ILE A 76 2.87 3.51 14.41
N TYR A 77 2.44 2.30 14.07
CA TYR A 77 2.14 1.27 15.06
C TYR A 77 3.40 0.89 15.82
N ASN A 78 3.37 1.08 17.14
CA ASN A 78 4.39 0.58 18.05
C ASN A 78 3.70 0.09 19.33
N PRO A 79 3.71 -1.22 19.64
CA PRO A 79 3.02 -1.76 20.81
C PRO A 79 3.57 -1.23 22.14
N HIS A 80 4.79 -0.70 22.14
CA HIS A 80 5.43 -0.07 23.31
C HIS A 80 5.24 1.45 23.35
N GLY A 81 4.64 2.06 22.32
CA GLY A 81 4.52 3.50 22.16
C GLY A 81 5.86 4.20 21.89
N GLN A 82 5.82 5.53 21.82
CA GLN A 82 6.99 6.37 21.57
C GLN A 82 7.93 6.39 22.80
N ASN A 83 9.02 5.62 22.75
CA ASN A 83 10.00 5.53 23.85
C ASN A 83 11.28 6.36 23.65
N TYR A 84 11.33 7.16 22.58
CA TYR A 84 12.44 8.06 22.28
C TYR A 84 11.92 9.41 21.80
N VAL A 85 12.76 10.44 21.89
CA VAL A 85 12.47 11.75 21.30
C VAL A 85 12.85 11.72 19.81
N PRO A 86 11.89 11.90 18.88
CA PRO A 86 12.21 11.93 17.46
C PRO A 86 13.20 13.04 17.14
N SER A 87 14.22 12.73 16.33
CA SER A 87 15.20 13.73 15.88
C SER A 87 14.57 14.81 14.99
N ASP A 88 13.40 14.53 14.42
CA ASP A 88 12.66 15.42 13.55
C ASP A 88 11.41 16.03 14.21
N ARG A 89 11.32 16.01 15.55
CA ARG A 89 10.16 16.53 16.32
C ARG A 89 9.78 17.97 16.00
N ASP A 90 10.76 18.77 15.56
CA ASP A 90 10.58 20.19 15.24
C ASP A 90 10.11 20.40 13.78
N LEU A 91 10.02 19.32 13.00
CA LEU A 91 9.47 19.34 11.64
C LEU A 91 7.94 19.14 11.64
N VAL A 92 7.28 19.66 10.60
CA VAL A 92 5.81 19.57 10.44
C VAL A 92 5.32 18.11 10.33
N ALA A 93 6.14 17.24 9.77
CA ALA A 93 5.89 15.81 9.56
C ALA A 93 6.86 14.96 10.41
N TYR A 94 6.83 15.17 11.72
CA TYR A 94 7.65 14.40 12.66
C TYR A 94 7.15 12.96 12.82
N TYR A 95 8.06 12.06 13.18
CA TYR A 95 7.72 10.67 13.50
C TYR A 95 6.87 10.58 14.78
N ARG A 96 5.68 9.97 14.66
CA ARG A 96 4.78 9.72 15.79
C ARG A 96 4.47 8.23 15.90
N GLU A 97 5.12 7.56 16.82
CA GLU A 97 4.80 6.19 17.20
C GLU A 97 3.70 6.16 18.25
N ALA A 98 2.76 5.23 18.10
CA ALA A 98 1.66 5.07 19.04
C ALA A 98 1.18 3.61 19.08
N LYS A 99 0.61 3.20 20.21
CA LYS A 99 0.03 1.85 20.36
C LYS A 99 -1.18 1.63 19.45
N ASP A 100 -1.87 2.70 19.13
CA ASP A 100 -2.99 2.80 18.20
C ASP A 100 -2.56 3.39 16.85
N GLY A 101 -1.25 3.42 16.56
CA GLY A 101 -0.74 3.79 15.24
C GLY A 101 -1.22 2.81 14.18
N GLN A 102 -1.48 3.32 12.98
CA GLN A 102 -2.08 2.52 11.89
C GLN A 102 -1.08 2.16 10.79
N VAL A 103 0.02 2.91 10.64
CA VAL A 103 1.08 2.58 9.68
C VAL A 103 1.97 1.47 10.23
N LEU A 104 2.18 0.42 9.45
CA LEU A 104 3.22 -0.57 9.72
C LEU A 104 4.53 -0.12 9.06
N GLN A 105 5.49 0.31 9.88
CA GLN A 105 6.85 0.64 9.45
C GLN A 105 7.77 -0.54 9.79
N GLU A 106 8.20 -1.26 8.78
CA GLU A 106 8.90 -2.55 8.94
C GLU A 106 10.43 -2.40 8.81
N GLY A 107 10.91 -1.16 8.59
CA GLY A 107 12.31 -0.85 8.33
C GLY A 107 12.79 -1.45 7.01
N ILE A 108 14.10 -1.66 6.88
CA ILE A 108 14.73 -2.23 5.67
C ILE A 108 14.51 -3.76 5.66
N ASN A 109 13.26 -4.16 5.43
CA ASN A 109 12.84 -5.55 5.48
C ASN A 109 11.63 -5.80 4.58
N GLU A 110 11.85 -5.85 3.25
CA GLU A 110 10.75 -6.02 2.29
C GLU A 110 10.02 -7.36 2.47
N LEU A 111 10.73 -8.42 2.88
CA LEU A 111 10.12 -9.72 3.12
C LEU A 111 9.22 -9.69 4.37
N GLY A 112 9.64 -9.00 5.44
CA GLY A 112 8.83 -8.76 6.63
C GLY A 112 7.60 -7.91 6.31
N ALA A 113 7.78 -6.81 5.58
CA ALA A 113 6.67 -5.99 5.11
C ALA A 113 5.68 -6.75 4.22
N THR A 114 6.18 -7.64 3.37
CA THR A 114 5.33 -8.53 2.56
C THR A 114 4.59 -9.54 3.44
N ALA A 115 5.21 -10.08 4.48
CA ALA A 115 4.54 -10.96 5.43
C ALA A 115 3.39 -10.24 6.18
N SER A 116 3.63 -9.02 6.65
CA SER A 116 2.59 -8.16 7.24
C SER A 116 1.47 -7.86 6.24
N TRP A 117 1.82 -7.59 4.99
CA TRP A 117 0.86 -7.39 3.90
C TRP A 117 0.02 -8.65 3.66
N VAL A 118 0.62 -9.84 3.57
CA VAL A 118 -0.10 -11.11 3.38
C VAL A 118 -1.07 -11.39 4.53
N ALA A 119 -0.62 -11.16 5.78
CA ALA A 119 -1.46 -11.35 6.96
C ALA A 119 -2.70 -10.43 6.92
N ALA A 120 -2.52 -9.15 6.60
CA ALA A 120 -3.64 -8.22 6.43
C ALA A 120 -4.53 -8.61 5.23
N ALA A 121 -3.93 -8.95 4.09
CA ALA A 121 -4.63 -9.26 2.83
C ALA A 121 -5.47 -10.55 2.90
N THR A 122 -5.24 -11.40 3.90
CA THR A 122 -5.97 -12.65 4.12
C THR A 122 -6.88 -12.62 5.35
N SER A 123 -6.84 -11.53 6.13
CA SER A 123 -7.65 -11.34 7.35
C SER A 123 -9.17 -11.46 7.11
N TYR A 124 -9.63 -11.14 5.89
CA TYR A 124 -11.02 -11.33 5.48
C TYR A 124 -11.49 -12.79 5.64
N SER A 125 -10.60 -13.76 5.44
CA SER A 125 -10.87 -15.20 5.54
C SER A 125 -10.48 -15.73 6.92
N VAL A 126 -9.27 -15.39 7.39
CA VAL A 126 -8.70 -15.94 8.63
C VAL A 126 -9.48 -15.46 9.86
N SER A 127 -9.82 -14.17 9.89
CA SER A 127 -10.41 -13.51 11.06
C SER A 127 -11.85 -13.05 10.83
N ASN A 128 -12.40 -13.23 9.61
CA ASN A 128 -13.66 -12.62 9.19
C ASN A 128 -13.67 -11.09 9.37
N LEU A 129 -12.49 -10.48 9.27
CA LEU A 129 -12.26 -9.04 9.43
C LEU A 129 -11.49 -8.55 8.20
N PRO A 130 -12.17 -8.03 7.17
CA PRO A 130 -11.52 -7.55 5.97
C PRO A 130 -10.62 -6.35 6.31
N MET A 131 -9.33 -6.48 5.94
CA MET A 131 -8.34 -5.41 6.00
C MET A 131 -7.84 -5.15 4.57
N ILE A 132 -7.45 -3.93 4.27
CA ILE A 132 -7.03 -3.50 2.93
C ILE A 132 -5.59 -2.97 3.03
N PRO A 133 -4.60 -3.85 2.84
CA PRO A 133 -3.22 -3.43 2.93
C PRO A 133 -2.74 -2.74 1.66
N PHE A 134 -1.99 -1.66 1.86
CA PHE A 134 -1.26 -0.93 0.83
C PHE A 134 0.21 -0.94 1.19
N PHE A 135 1.00 -1.80 0.54
CA PHE A 135 2.43 -1.83 0.74
C PHE A 135 3.12 -1.04 -0.38
N ILE A 136 3.75 0.08 -0.03
CA ILE A 136 4.56 0.89 -0.95
C ILE A 136 6.05 0.70 -0.68
N TYR A 137 6.81 0.47 -1.75
CA TYR A 137 8.23 0.13 -1.72
C TYR A 137 8.88 0.50 -3.07
N TYR A 138 10.21 0.51 -3.13
CA TYR A 138 10.94 0.65 -4.40
C TYR A 138 10.61 -0.54 -5.31
N SER A 139 10.02 -0.33 -6.48
CA SER A 139 9.44 -1.42 -7.29
C SER A 139 10.40 -2.58 -7.57
N MET A 140 11.70 -2.28 -7.71
CA MET A 140 12.78 -3.26 -7.86
C MET A 140 12.84 -4.31 -6.73
N PHE A 141 12.49 -3.93 -5.49
CA PHE A 141 12.52 -4.81 -4.32
C PHE A 141 11.17 -5.47 -4.01
N GLY A 142 10.27 -5.48 -4.99
CA GLY A 142 9.03 -6.27 -4.95
C GLY A 142 9.25 -7.68 -5.46
N PHE A 143 8.63 -8.01 -6.60
CA PHE A 143 8.61 -9.35 -7.18
C PHE A 143 10.00 -9.98 -7.39
N GLN A 144 11.04 -9.17 -7.64
CA GLN A 144 12.41 -9.69 -7.74
C GLN A 144 12.95 -10.18 -6.39
N ARG A 145 12.65 -9.48 -5.29
CA ARG A 145 13.21 -9.74 -3.96
C ARG A 145 12.34 -10.70 -3.13
N VAL A 146 11.02 -10.59 -3.26
CA VAL A 146 10.03 -11.33 -2.46
C VAL A 146 9.10 -12.21 -3.31
N GLY A 147 9.53 -12.57 -4.52
CA GLY A 147 8.69 -13.27 -5.50
C GLY A 147 8.05 -14.56 -5.00
N ASP A 148 8.77 -15.36 -4.22
CA ASP A 148 8.23 -16.61 -3.65
C ASP A 148 7.12 -16.35 -2.62
N MET A 149 7.26 -15.29 -1.81
CA MET A 149 6.20 -14.84 -0.90
C MET A 149 4.99 -14.31 -1.68
N MET A 150 5.21 -13.65 -2.83
CA MET A 150 4.11 -13.20 -3.70
C MET A 150 3.39 -14.36 -4.39
N TRP A 151 4.10 -15.45 -4.70
CA TRP A 151 3.48 -16.69 -5.16
C TRP A 151 2.61 -17.32 -4.07
N LEU A 152 3.14 -17.40 -2.84
CA LEU A 152 2.40 -17.85 -1.66
C LEU A 152 1.17 -16.98 -1.38
N ALA A 153 1.27 -15.67 -1.56
CA ALA A 153 0.12 -14.77 -1.43
C ALA A 153 -0.99 -15.10 -2.43
N GLY A 154 -0.61 -15.46 -3.66
CA GLY A 154 -1.53 -15.94 -4.68
C GLY A 154 -2.25 -17.21 -4.22
N ASP A 155 -1.52 -18.19 -3.69
CA ASP A 155 -2.08 -19.44 -3.15
C ASP A 155 -3.01 -19.21 -1.94
N GLN A 156 -2.65 -18.29 -1.03
CA GLN A 156 -3.49 -17.92 0.11
C GLN A 156 -4.73 -17.08 -0.25
N LEU A 157 -4.87 -16.70 -1.53
CA LEU A 157 -5.92 -15.84 -2.07
C LEU A 157 -5.92 -14.46 -1.37
N ALA A 158 -4.74 -13.85 -1.25
CA ALA A 158 -4.55 -12.51 -0.72
C ALA A 158 -5.33 -11.46 -1.52
N ARG A 159 -5.94 -10.51 -0.83
CA ARG A 159 -6.64 -9.35 -1.41
C ARG A 159 -6.03 -8.07 -0.83
N GLY A 160 -5.26 -7.35 -1.64
CA GLY A 160 -4.56 -6.13 -1.22
C GLY A 160 -3.83 -5.45 -2.37
N PHE A 161 -3.10 -4.39 -2.07
CA PHE A 161 -2.38 -3.58 -3.05
C PHE A 161 -0.88 -3.56 -2.79
N MET A 162 -0.12 -3.93 -3.82
CA MET A 162 1.33 -3.77 -3.90
C MET A 162 1.62 -2.54 -4.77
N ILE A 163 2.31 -1.56 -4.23
CA ILE A 163 2.58 -0.28 -4.88
C ILE A 163 4.08 -0.17 -5.13
N GLY A 164 4.50 -0.54 -6.34
CA GLY A 164 5.86 -0.31 -6.80
C GLY A 164 6.11 1.18 -7.05
N GLY A 165 6.57 1.89 -6.03
CA GLY A 165 7.05 3.26 -6.12
C GLY A 165 8.37 3.35 -6.87
N THR A 166 8.74 4.57 -7.25
CA THR A 166 10.02 4.88 -7.94
C THR A 166 10.31 3.93 -9.11
N SER A 167 9.28 3.54 -9.86
CA SER A 167 9.36 2.57 -10.94
C SER A 167 9.74 3.21 -12.28
N GLY A 168 10.20 2.38 -13.22
CA GLY A 168 10.60 2.80 -14.56
C GLY A 168 12.11 2.96 -14.67
N ARG A 169 12.70 2.23 -15.64
CA ARG A 169 14.16 2.13 -15.82
C ARG A 169 14.83 3.49 -15.92
N THR A 170 14.20 4.42 -16.60
CA THR A 170 14.76 5.76 -16.84
C THR A 170 14.21 6.83 -15.89
N THR A 171 13.18 6.50 -15.10
CA THR A 171 12.48 7.45 -14.23
C THR A 171 13.20 7.65 -12.91
N LEU A 172 13.75 6.59 -12.34
CA LEU A 172 14.59 6.64 -11.13
C LEU A 172 16.06 6.86 -11.50
N ASN A 173 16.32 7.91 -12.28
CA ASN A 173 17.67 8.20 -12.76
C ASN A 173 18.61 8.55 -11.59
N GLY A 174 19.80 7.95 -11.55
CA GLY A 174 20.85 8.27 -10.57
C GLY A 174 21.03 7.21 -9.47
N GLU A 175 20.02 6.37 -9.23
CA GLU A 175 20.13 5.24 -8.30
C GLU A 175 20.84 4.02 -8.94
N GLY A 176 20.83 3.95 -10.28
CA GLY A 176 21.65 3.02 -11.06
C GLY A 176 21.16 1.56 -11.05
N LEU A 177 22.11 0.67 -11.38
CA LEU A 177 21.85 -0.71 -11.81
C LEU A 177 20.90 -1.51 -10.91
N GLN A 178 21.03 -1.35 -9.59
CA GLN A 178 20.28 -2.15 -8.61
C GLN A 178 18.92 -1.56 -8.24
N HIS A 179 18.52 -0.41 -8.77
CA HIS A 179 17.29 0.30 -8.40
C HIS A 179 16.40 0.62 -9.60
N GLU A 180 16.99 0.94 -10.74
CA GLU A 180 16.27 1.32 -11.95
C GLU A 180 15.43 0.13 -12.48
N ASP A 181 14.14 0.06 -12.16
CA ASP A 181 13.29 -1.08 -12.50
C ASP A 181 12.63 -0.93 -13.88
N GLY A 182 12.88 -1.91 -14.75
CA GLY A 182 12.21 -2.04 -16.04
C GLY A 182 11.69 -3.44 -16.33
N HIS A 183 11.43 -4.25 -15.29
CA HIS A 183 11.08 -5.66 -15.47
C HIS A 183 10.18 -6.27 -14.38
N SER A 184 9.83 -5.53 -13.32
CA SER A 184 8.89 -6.02 -12.28
C SER A 184 7.54 -6.47 -12.84
N HIS A 185 7.01 -5.80 -13.87
CA HIS A 185 5.78 -6.22 -14.55
C HIS A 185 5.89 -7.60 -15.22
N ILE A 186 7.06 -7.96 -15.74
CA ILE A 186 7.31 -9.29 -16.33
C ILE A 186 7.26 -10.36 -15.23
N GLN A 187 7.89 -10.07 -14.09
CA GLN A 187 7.87 -10.97 -12.93
C GLN A 187 6.47 -11.11 -12.35
N ALA A 188 5.74 -10.01 -12.17
CA ALA A 188 4.37 -10.04 -11.66
C ALA A 188 3.41 -10.80 -12.60
N GLY A 189 3.65 -10.71 -13.92
CA GLY A 189 2.84 -11.40 -14.94
C GLY A 189 2.87 -12.93 -14.87
N VAL A 190 3.77 -13.54 -14.09
CA VAL A 190 3.78 -14.99 -13.90
C VAL A 190 2.80 -15.46 -12.82
N ILE A 191 2.29 -14.55 -11.97
CA ILE A 191 1.36 -14.86 -10.88
C ILE A 191 -0.09 -14.74 -11.41
N PRO A 192 -0.86 -15.83 -11.54
CA PRO A 192 -2.11 -15.83 -12.30
C PRO A 192 -3.20 -14.89 -11.77
N ASN A 193 -3.26 -14.71 -10.45
CA ASN A 193 -4.24 -13.85 -9.78
C ASN A 193 -3.67 -12.47 -9.37
N CYS A 194 -2.48 -12.10 -9.88
CA CYS A 194 -1.94 -10.75 -9.73
C CYS A 194 -2.42 -9.88 -10.89
N VAL A 195 -3.19 -8.84 -10.58
CA VAL A 195 -3.63 -7.85 -11.58
C VAL A 195 -2.68 -6.66 -11.56
N THR A 196 -1.95 -6.45 -12.65
CA THR A 196 -0.89 -5.43 -12.73
C THR A 196 -1.32 -4.24 -13.59
N TYR A 197 -0.96 -3.02 -13.16
CA TYR A 197 -1.21 -1.77 -13.90
C TYR A 197 0.04 -0.89 -13.90
N ASP A 198 0.33 -0.24 -15.03
CA ASP A 198 1.35 0.81 -15.16
C ASP A 198 0.67 2.12 -15.60
N PRO A 199 0.07 2.88 -14.65
CA PRO A 199 -0.71 4.07 -14.99
C PRO A 199 0.21 5.24 -15.34
N ALA A 200 0.05 5.81 -16.53
CA ALA A 200 0.78 7.01 -16.95
C ALA A 200 0.21 8.34 -16.41
N LEU A 201 -1.06 8.37 -16.00
CA LEU A 201 -1.75 9.59 -15.56
C LEU A 201 -2.48 9.37 -14.22
N PRO A 202 -2.57 10.40 -13.35
CA PRO A 202 -3.33 10.33 -12.09
C PRO A 202 -4.77 9.82 -12.25
N LEU A 203 -5.50 10.31 -13.25
CA LEU A 203 -6.87 9.88 -13.55
C LEU A 203 -6.97 8.35 -13.81
N ARG A 204 -5.91 7.72 -14.34
CA ARG A 204 -5.90 6.26 -14.58
C ARG A 204 -5.76 5.44 -13.30
N LEU A 205 -5.46 6.05 -12.15
CA LEU A 205 -5.64 5.39 -10.85
C LEU A 205 -7.10 5.06 -10.55
N ARG A 206 -8.07 5.59 -11.33
CA ARG A 206 -9.45 5.08 -11.38
C ARG A 206 -9.50 3.54 -11.51
N LEU A 207 -8.53 2.94 -12.20
CA LEU A 207 -8.42 1.50 -12.38
C LEU A 207 -8.22 0.75 -11.06
N LEU A 208 -7.49 1.33 -10.09
CA LEU A 208 -7.36 0.75 -8.75
C LEU A 208 -8.74 0.56 -8.11
N PHE A 209 -9.65 1.53 -8.29
CA PHE A 209 -11.02 1.46 -7.74
C PHE A 209 -11.93 0.48 -8.49
N LYS A 210 -11.77 0.36 -9.81
CA LYS A 210 -12.52 -0.64 -10.60
C LYS A 210 -12.13 -2.05 -10.15
N THR A 211 -10.85 -2.29 -9.92
CA THR A 211 -10.32 -3.57 -9.42
C THR A 211 -10.74 -3.80 -7.97
N TYR A 212 -10.68 -2.77 -7.13
CA TYR A 212 -11.17 -2.79 -5.76
C TYR A 212 -12.65 -3.23 -5.69
N SER A 213 -13.52 -2.63 -6.49
CA SER A 213 -14.95 -2.96 -6.54
C SER A 213 -15.30 -4.26 -7.29
N SER A 214 -14.33 -4.91 -7.97
CA SER A 214 -14.59 -6.16 -8.71
C SER A 214 -13.95 -7.41 -8.07
N TYR A 215 -12.86 -7.25 -7.32
CA TYR A 215 -12.06 -8.37 -6.79
C TYR A 215 -12.00 -8.43 -5.26
N VAL A 216 -12.38 -7.36 -4.56
CA VAL A 216 -12.48 -7.39 -3.08
C VAL A 216 -13.76 -8.09 -2.62
N TRP A 217 -14.72 -8.31 -3.52
CA TRP A 217 -16.00 -9.00 -3.26
C TRP A 217 -15.96 -10.49 -3.63
#